data_AF-A0A507QQ38-F1
#
_entry.id   AF-A0A507QQ38-F1
#
_cell.length_a   1.000
_cell.length_b   1.000
_cell.length_c   1.000
_cell.angle_alpha   90.00
_cell.angle_beta   90.00
_cell.angle_gamma   90.00
#
_symmetry.space_group_name_H-M   'P 1'
#
loop_
_entity.id
_entity.type
_entity.pdbx_description
1 polymer ?
#
loop_
_entity_poly.entity_id
_entity_poly.type
_entity_poly.pdbx_seq_one_letter_code
_entity_poly.pdbx_strand_id
1 'polypeptide(L)' 'MAPLVPIFPASTLPERVNIVTKNFKEKHRKGPSIELEKCQLLEMLQYSCQPPQMGSAPVCVLAD' A
#
# COMPACT_ATOMS: atom_id res chain seq x y z
N MET A 1 5.66 -26.54 -4.67
CA MET A 1 4.53 -25.76 -5.22
C MET A 1 4.93 -24.29 -5.24
N ALA A 2 4.63 -23.53 -6.29
CA ALA A 2 4.94 -22.10 -6.34
C ALA A 2 3.90 -21.29 -5.54
N PRO A 3 4.28 -20.18 -4.87
CA PRO A 3 3.34 -19.33 -4.15
C PRO A 3 2.27 -18.75 -5.09
N LEU A 4 1.02 -18.67 -4.62
CA LEU A 4 -0.09 -18.07 -5.36
C LEU A 4 0.07 -16.55 -5.58
N VAL A 5 0.86 -15.91 -4.73
CA VAL A 5 1.18 -14.48 -4.78
C VAL A 5 2.69 -14.31 -4.94
N PRO A 6 3.17 -13.50 -5.89
CA PRO A 6 4.59 -13.23 -6.03
C PRO A 6 5.13 -12.58 -4.75
N ILE A 7 6.22 -13.13 -4.23
CA ILE A 7 6.94 -12.59 -3.08
C ILE A 7 7.93 -11.54 -3.61
N PHE A 8 7.93 -10.36 -3.01
CA PHE A 8 8.84 -9.28 -3.36
C PHE A 8 9.31 -8.57 -2.08
N PRO A 9 10.52 -8.01 -2.06
CA PRO A 9 11.05 -7.31 -0.90
C PRO A 9 10.21 -6.07 -0.59
N ALA A 10 10.01 -5.77 0.69
CA ALA A 10 9.20 -4.64 1.13
C ALA A 10 9.67 -3.29 0.56
N SER A 11 10.97 -3.14 0.25
CA SER A 11 11.52 -1.96 -0.42
C SER A 11 10.94 -1.70 -1.81
N THR A 12 10.39 -2.72 -2.47
CA THR A 12 9.79 -2.63 -3.81
C THR A 12 8.28 -2.45 -3.77
N LEU A 13 7.64 -2.45 -2.59
CA LEU A 13 6.20 -2.28 -2.44
C LEU A 13 5.62 -1.07 -3.21
N PRO A 14 6.19 0.15 -3.12
CA PRO A 14 5.61 1.33 -3.77
C PRO A 14 5.44 1.19 -5.29
N GLU A 15 6.36 0.46 -5.92
CA GLU A 15 6.31 0.14 -7.34
C GLU A 15 5.37 -1.05 -7.60
N ARG A 16 5.54 -2.13 -6.83
CA ARG A 16 4.85 -3.41 -7.07
C ARG A 16 3.34 -3.34 -6.88
N VAL A 17 2.83 -2.48 -5.98
CA VAL A 17 1.38 -2.27 -5.80
C VAL A 17 0.70 -1.71 -7.04
N ASN A 18 1.47 -1.03 -7.89
CA ASN A 18 0.98 -0.46 -9.15
C ASN A 18 1.17 -1.40 -10.34
N ILE A 19 1.67 -2.62 -10.16
CA ILE A 19 1.91 -3.58 -11.25
C ILE A 19 0.89 -4.72 -11.20
N VAL A 20 0.19 -4.95 -12.32
CA VAL A 20 -0.69 -6.11 -12.51
C VAL A 20 -0.20 -6.99 -13.65
N THR A 21 -0.34 -8.31 -13.48
CA THR A 21 -0.06 -9.28 -14.53
C THR A 21 -1.33 -9.55 -15.32
N LYS A 22 -1.35 -9.20 -16.60
CA LYS A 22 -2.44 -9.51 -17.54
C LYS A 22 -1.87 -10.16 -18.79
N ASN A 23 -2.42 -11.31 -19.19
CA ASN A 23 -1.92 -12.09 -20.34
C ASN A 23 -0.41 -12.38 -20.24
N PHE A 24 0.06 -12.81 -19.06
CA PHE A 24 1.47 -13.10 -18.77
C PHE A 24 2.45 -11.93 -18.99
N LYS A 25 1.94 -10.69 -19.07
CA LYS A 25 2.76 -9.48 -19.14
C LYS A 25 2.47 -8.58 -17.95
N GLU A 26 3.53 -8.09 -17.33
CA GLU A 26 3.43 -7.07 -16.29
C GLU A 26 3.06 -5.73 -16.93
N LYS A 27 2.06 -5.07 -16.36
CA LYS A 27 1.60 -3.76 -16.79
C LYS A 27 1.42 -2.88 -15.57
N HIS A 28 1.85 -1.63 -15.71
CA HIS A 28 1.49 -0.60 -14.76
C HIS A 28 -0.04 -0.40 -14.79
N ARG A 29 -0.68 -0.46 -13.63
CA ARG A 29 -2.03 0.00 -13.42
C ARG A 29 -2.03 1.49 -13.69
N LYS A 30 -2.76 1.90 -14.71
CA LYS A 30 -3.31 3.25 -14.78
C LYS A 30 -4.67 3.16 -14.12
N GLY A 31 -4.91 3.97 -13.09
CA GLY A 31 -6.26 4.15 -12.57
C GLY A 31 -7.20 4.65 -13.68
N PRO A 32 -8.52 4.59 -13.47
CA PRO A 32 -9.44 5.32 -14.34
C PRO A 32 -9.08 6.81 -14.36
N SER A 33 -9.55 7.52 -15.38
CA SER A 33 -9.48 8.98 -15.36
C SER A 33 -10.27 9.49 -14.14
N ILE A 34 -9.62 10.30 -13.31
CA ILE A 34 -10.24 10.90 -12.12
C ILE A 34 -10.41 12.39 -12.38
N GLU A 35 -11.65 12.87 -12.31
CA GLU A 35 -11.96 14.29 -12.34
C GLU A 35 -11.72 14.88 -10.94
N LEU A 36 -10.48 15.30 -10.69
CA LEU A 36 -10.02 15.76 -9.37
C LEU A 36 -10.89 16.87 -8.77
N GLU A 37 -11.48 17.73 -9.61
CA GLU A 37 -12.36 18.82 -9.19
C GLU A 37 -13.68 18.35 -8.57
N LYS A 38 -14.13 17.13 -8.87
CA LYS A 38 -15.36 16.55 -8.31
C LYS A 38 -15.11 15.73 -7.05
N CYS A 39 -13.85 15.45 -6.71
CA CYS A 39 -13.50 14.63 -5.56
C CYS A 39 -13.47 15.47 -4.29
N GLN A 40 -14.01 14.93 -3.19
CA GLN A 40 -13.82 15.52 -1.87
C GLN A 40 -12.33 15.43 -1.49
N LEU A 41 -11.75 16.56 -1.08
CA LEU A 41 -10.41 16.56 -0.52
C LEU A 41 -10.47 15.91 0.87
N LEU A 42 -9.74 14.82 1.06
CA LEU A 42 -9.63 14.13 2.35
C LEU A 42 -8.28 14.46 2.98
N GLU A 43 -8.26 14.54 4.30
CA GLU A 43 -7.03 14.75 5.06
C GLU A 43 -6.20 13.46 5.12
N MET A 44 -4.88 13.58 4.96
CA MET A 44 -3.97 12.45 5.13
C MET A 44 -3.77 12.21 6.63
N LEU A 45 -4.28 11.08 7.13
CA LEU A 45 -4.00 10.65 8.50
C LEU A 45 -2.65 9.94 8.54
N GLN A 46 -1.69 10.53 9.26
CA GLN A 46 -0.44 9.86 9.56
C GLN A 46 -0.62 9.01 10.82
N TYR A 47 -0.20 7.75 10.75
CA TYR A 47 -0.16 6.87 11.91
C TYR A 47 1.27 6.71 12.38
N SER A 48 1.48 6.82 13.69
CA SER A 48 2.74 6.47 14.35
C SER A 48 2.59 5.10 14.98
N CYS A 49 3.39 4.14 14.53
CA CYS A 49 3.44 2.83 15.15
C CYS A 49 4.52 2.82 16.23
N GLN A 50 4.08 2.70 17.49
CA GLN A 50 5.02 2.56 18.59
C GLN A 50 5.55 1.11 18.62
N PRO A 51 6.88 0.92 18.72
CA PRO A 51 7.43 -0.41 18.90
C PRO A 51 6.86 -1.04 20.18
N PRO A 52 6.61 -2.36 20.17
CA PRO A 52 6.02 -3.04 21.31
C PRO A 52 6.92 -2.87 22.54
N GLN A 53 6.38 -2.29 23.61
CA GLN A 53 7.04 -2.34 24.91
C GLN A 53 6.91 -3.78 25.43
N MET A 54 7.96 -4.29 26.08
CA MET A 54 8.12 -5.68 26.51
C MET A 54 6.79 -6.37 26.87
N GLY A 55 6.30 -7.24 25.97
CA GLY A 55 5.10 -8.06 26.19
C GLY A 55 3.76 -7.51 25.66
N SER A 56 3.70 -6.32 25.06
CA SER A 56 2.47 -5.79 24.44
C SER A 56 2.47 -5.90 22.91
N ALA A 57 1.29 -5.97 22.32
CA ALA A 57 1.13 -5.92 20.87
C ALA A 57 1.50 -4.52 20.35
N PRO A 58 2.11 -4.40 19.15
CA PRO A 58 2.35 -3.11 18.54
C PRO A 58 1.02 -2.36 18.34
N VAL A 59 1.00 -1.08 18.72
CA VAL A 59 -0.16 -0.20 18.55
C VAL A 59 0.23 0.92 17.58
N CYS A 60 -0.57 1.09 16.53
CA CYS A 60 -0.48 2.25 15.65
C CYS A 60 -1.56 3.24 16.06
N VAL A 61 -1.16 4.43 16.47
CA VAL A 61 -2.03 5.54 16.89
C VAL A 61 -1.97 6.67 15.85
N LEU A 62 -2.99 7.53 15.79
CA LEU A 62 -2.89 8.77 15.00
C LEU A 62 -1.67 9.57 15.49
N ALA A 63 -0.88 10.07 14.56
CA ALA A 63 0.14 11.07 14.86
C ALA A 63 -0.55 12.43 14.99
N ASP A 64 -0.38 13.10 16.13
CA ASP A 64 -0.71 14.52 16.34
C ASP A 64 0.27 15.43 15.58
#